data_AF-A0A432T3Z1-F1
#
_entry.id   AF-A0A432T3Z1-F1
#
_cell.length_a   1.000
_cell.length_b   1.000
_cell.length_c   1.000
_cell.angle_alpha   90.00
_cell.angle_beta   90.00
_cell.angle_gamma   90.00
#
_symmetry.space_group_name_H-M   'P 1'
#
loop_
_entity.id
_entity.type
_entity.pdbx_description
1 polymer ?
#
loop_
_entity_poly.entity_id
_entity_poly.type
_entity_poly.pdbx_seq_one_letter_code
_entity_poly.pdbx_strand_id
1 'polypeptide(L)'
;MKKFIQYIQHFFSRLFGNTSNNTNHASHTHERTNTNNTDVPAINNYRPAHNAPHSQKFQDAYLDYNNYSAYDVWKLIGGGLHDSYGDHGTIEDVANTCATRISRGLNYSGAKIPKGSIGANRNYDGKTPGDNLYYIIQARKLRRYLRKAWGAPNQTLTHPKQIQMLKDTLHENQYAIIVSNTHAGAVSPTYEDNYVRYYLGDMWILPL
;
A
#
# COMPACT_ATOMS: atom_id res chain seq x y z
N MET A 1 18.67 18.98 5.47
CA MET A 1 18.43 18.32 4.16
C MET A 1 19.47 17.24 3.79
N LYS A 2 20.79 17.42 4.01
CA LYS A 2 21.80 16.41 3.64
C LYS A 2 21.67 15.03 4.32
N LYS A 3 21.09 14.95 5.54
CA LYS A 3 20.87 13.69 6.27
C LYS A 3 19.74 12.81 5.73
N PHE A 4 18.80 13.36 4.95
CA PHE A 4 17.68 12.61 4.39
C PHE A 4 18.08 11.82 3.13
N ILE A 5 19.03 12.34 2.34
CA ILE A 5 19.54 11.68 1.12
C ILE A 5 20.46 10.49 1.47
N GLN A 6 21.26 10.59 2.53
CA GLN A 6 22.06 9.46 3.04
C GLN A 6 21.19 8.30 3.59
N TYR A 7 19.96 8.59 4.02
CA TYR A 7 19.05 7.60 4.62
C TYR A 7 18.43 6.64 3.59
N ILE A 8 18.13 7.15 2.38
CA ILE A 8 17.65 6.31 1.27
C ILE A 8 18.73 5.30 0.85
N GLN A 9 20.00 5.71 0.80
CA GLN A 9 21.09 4.81 0.41
C GLN A 9 21.35 3.70 1.43
N HIS A 10 21.25 3.97 2.74
CA HIS A 10 21.47 2.94 3.76
C HIS A 10 20.32 1.91 3.89
N PHE A 11 19.09 2.30 3.57
CA PHE A 11 17.94 1.38 3.56
C PHE A 11 18.06 0.32 2.45
N PHE A 12 18.63 0.68 1.29
CA PHE A 12 18.84 -0.27 0.19
C PHE A 12 19.97 -1.27 0.44
N SER A 13 21.04 -0.90 1.15
CA SER A 13 22.18 -1.82 1.38
C SER A 13 21.86 -3.01 2.30
N ARG A 14 20.82 -2.91 3.15
CA ARG A 14 20.44 -3.98 4.08
C ARG A 14 19.41 -4.97 3.52
N LEU A 15 18.77 -4.63 2.39
CA LEU A 15 17.79 -5.51 1.72
C LEU A 15 18.42 -6.43 0.67
N PHE A 16 19.65 -6.15 0.21
CA PHE A 16 20.38 -6.98 -0.74
C PHE A 16 21.62 -7.59 -0.08
N GLY A 17 21.38 -8.62 0.73
CA GLY A 17 22.43 -9.54 1.16
C GLY A 17 23.03 -10.24 -0.06
N ASN A 18 24.35 -10.12 -0.17
CA ASN A 18 25.22 -10.72 -1.17
C ASN A 18 25.08 -12.26 -1.15
N THR A 19 24.40 -12.85 -2.13
CA THR A 19 24.39 -14.31 -2.34
C THR A 19 25.45 -14.68 -3.38
N SER A 20 26.44 -15.47 -2.93
CA SER A 20 27.51 -15.98 -3.77
C SER A 20 27.00 -17.03 -4.77
N ASN A 21 27.68 -17.08 -5.91
CA ASN A 21 27.50 -18.05 -6.98
C ASN A 21 27.60 -19.50 -6.50
N ASN A 22 26.71 -20.36 -7.01
CA ASN A 22 26.96 -21.79 -7.11
C ASN A 22 26.43 -22.28 -8.48
N THR A 23 27.36 -22.67 -9.35
CA THR A 23 27.12 -23.27 -10.65
C THR A 23 26.96 -24.77 -10.48
N ASN A 24 25.86 -25.36 -10.98
CA ASN A 24 25.85 -26.73 -11.53
C ASN A 24 24.64 -26.96 -12.44
N HIS A 25 24.97 -27.14 -13.72
CA HIS A 25 24.45 -28.04 -14.74
C HIS A 25 23.17 -28.88 -14.46
N ALA A 26 22.13 -28.70 -15.29
CA ALA A 26 21.36 -29.78 -15.93
C ALA A 26 20.44 -29.20 -17.01
N SER A 27 20.56 -29.73 -18.23
CA SER A 27 19.74 -29.39 -19.39
C SER A 27 18.35 -30.00 -19.25
N HIS A 28 17.34 -29.16 -19.05
CA HIS A 28 15.93 -29.53 -19.21
C HIS A 28 15.23 -28.44 -20.03
N THR A 29 14.55 -28.87 -21.09
CA THR A 29 13.78 -28.07 -22.02
C THR A 29 12.63 -27.39 -21.28
N HIS A 30 12.85 -26.16 -20.82
CA HIS A 30 11.79 -25.29 -20.33
C HIS A 30 11.22 -24.47 -21.49
N GLU A 31 9.95 -24.72 -21.74
CA GLU A 31 9.02 -23.86 -22.44
C GLU A 31 9.18 -22.42 -21.92
N ARG A 32 9.74 -21.54 -22.77
CA ARG A 32 9.88 -20.12 -22.49
C ARG A 32 8.49 -19.49 -22.46
N THR A 33 7.88 -19.38 -21.29
CA THR A 33 6.78 -18.43 -21.09
C THR A 33 7.32 -17.02 -21.29
N ASN A 34 6.89 -16.37 -22.35
CA ASN A 34 7.27 -15.01 -22.73
C ASN A 34 6.92 -14.03 -21.60
N THR A 35 7.93 -13.60 -20.84
CA THR A 35 7.79 -12.69 -19.68
C THR A 35 7.53 -11.23 -20.08
N ASN A 36 7.37 -10.95 -21.38
CA ASN A 36 7.10 -9.61 -21.90
C ASN A 36 5.60 -9.27 -21.93
N ASN A 37 4.79 -9.88 -21.08
CA ASN A 37 3.35 -9.62 -21.09
C ASN A 37 3.08 -8.21 -20.52
N THR A 38 3.16 -7.21 -21.41
CA THR A 38 2.95 -5.80 -21.14
C THR A 38 1.47 -5.44 -21.07
N ASP A 39 0.58 -6.40 -21.27
CA ASP A 39 -0.83 -6.09 -21.44
C ASP A 39 -1.49 -5.93 -20.07
N VAL A 40 -2.05 -4.75 -19.83
CA VAL A 40 -3.06 -4.53 -18.80
C VAL A 40 -4.41 -4.83 -19.46
N PRO A 41 -5.15 -5.85 -19.01
CA PRO A 41 -6.49 -6.11 -19.53
C PRO A 41 -7.35 -4.85 -19.48
N ALA A 42 -8.15 -4.63 -20.53
CA ALA A 42 -9.04 -3.48 -20.59
C ALA A 42 -9.91 -3.40 -19.32
N ILE A 43 -9.88 -2.23 -18.68
CA ILE A 43 -10.62 -1.83 -17.47
C ILE A 43 -12.09 -2.28 -17.46
N ASN A 44 -12.71 -2.34 -18.63
CA ASN A 44 -14.13 -2.64 -18.83
C ASN A 44 -14.56 -4.03 -18.30
N ASN A 45 -13.60 -4.93 -18.04
CA ASN A 45 -13.86 -6.27 -17.51
C ASN A 45 -13.61 -6.39 -16.00
N TYR A 46 -13.15 -5.33 -15.34
CA TYR A 46 -12.93 -5.37 -13.90
C TYR A 46 -14.21 -5.16 -13.13
N ARG A 47 -14.63 -6.19 -12.39
CA ARG A 47 -15.59 -6.00 -11.31
C ARG A 47 -14.93 -5.18 -10.19
N PRO A 48 -15.58 -4.11 -9.71
CA PRO A 48 -15.11 -3.42 -8.52
C PRO A 48 -15.02 -4.40 -7.35
N ALA A 49 -14.03 -4.19 -6.49
CA ALA A 49 -13.87 -4.93 -5.25
C ALA A 49 -15.16 -4.89 -4.42
N HIS A 50 -15.69 -6.05 -4.04
CA HIS A 50 -16.88 -6.12 -3.19
C HIS A 50 -16.58 -5.44 -1.84
N ASN A 51 -17.45 -4.53 -1.40
CA ASN A 51 -17.28 -3.74 -0.16
C ASN A 51 -16.09 -2.76 -0.16
N ALA A 52 -15.49 -2.47 -1.31
CA ALA A 52 -14.54 -1.37 -1.41
C ALA A 52 -15.27 -0.01 -1.37
N PRO A 53 -14.64 1.03 -0.80
CA PRO A 53 -15.24 2.36 -0.76
C PRO A 53 -15.21 3.03 -2.13
N HIS A 54 -16.11 4.00 -2.35
CA HIS A 54 -16.07 4.87 -3.53
C HIS A 54 -14.77 5.67 -3.59
N SER A 55 -14.22 5.85 -4.79
CA SER A 55 -12.92 6.48 -5.04
C SER A 55 -12.86 7.90 -4.48
N GLN A 56 -13.91 8.70 -4.69
CA GLN A 56 -13.94 10.06 -4.17
C GLN A 56 -13.87 10.11 -2.64
N LYS A 57 -14.66 9.26 -1.97
CA LYS A 57 -14.66 9.18 -0.50
C LYS A 57 -13.33 8.68 0.04
N PHE A 58 -12.69 7.76 -0.68
CA PHE A 58 -11.34 7.31 -0.35
C PHE A 58 -10.32 8.45 -0.51
N GLN A 59 -10.35 9.20 -1.62
CA GLN A 59 -9.48 10.33 -1.89
C GLN A 59 -9.59 11.39 -0.78
N ASP A 60 -10.81 11.78 -0.40
CA ASP A 60 -11.05 12.77 0.66
C ASP A 60 -10.44 12.35 2.02
N ALA A 61 -10.29 11.05 2.24
CA ALA A 61 -9.79 10.44 3.47
C ALA A 61 -8.33 9.96 3.39
N TYR A 62 -7.75 9.84 2.21
CA TYR A 62 -6.41 9.29 2.04
C TYR A 62 -5.35 10.36 2.35
N LEU A 63 -4.32 9.97 3.09
CA LEU A 63 -3.20 10.87 3.40
C LEU A 63 -2.10 10.63 2.39
N ASP A 64 -2.13 11.40 1.31
CA ASP A 64 -1.17 11.25 0.22
C ASP A 64 0.26 11.65 0.62
N TYR A 65 1.23 11.11 -0.12
CA TYR A 65 2.65 11.33 0.15
C TYR A 65 3.18 12.71 -0.24
N ASN A 66 2.42 13.51 -1.01
CA ASN A 66 2.84 14.85 -1.41
C ASN A 66 2.51 15.88 -0.31
N ASN A 67 1.44 15.64 0.44
CA ASN A 67 0.93 16.58 1.44
C ASN A 67 1.25 16.19 2.88
N TYR A 68 1.52 14.91 3.16
CA TYR A 68 1.72 14.43 4.52
C TYR A 68 3.05 13.69 4.65
N SER A 69 3.92 14.16 5.55
CA SER A 69 5.06 13.38 6.00
C SER A 69 4.61 12.21 6.87
N ALA A 70 5.51 11.25 7.14
CA ALA A 70 5.17 10.13 8.01
C ALA A 70 4.83 10.60 9.45
N TYR A 71 5.53 11.63 9.94
CA TYR A 71 5.23 12.24 11.23
C TYR A 71 3.85 12.91 11.24
N ASP A 72 3.50 13.66 10.18
CA ASP A 72 2.19 14.30 10.07
C ASP A 72 1.05 13.29 10.06
N VAL A 73 1.25 12.12 9.43
CA VAL A 73 0.27 11.04 9.44
C VAL A 73 0.00 10.56 10.86
N TRP A 74 1.05 10.26 11.64
CA TRP A 74 0.86 9.81 13.01
C TRP A 74 0.20 10.87 13.87
N LYS A 75 0.67 12.12 13.77
CA LYS A 75 0.09 13.25 14.50
C LYS A 75 -1.39 13.45 14.17
N LEU A 76 -1.77 13.34 12.90
CA LEU A 76 -3.16 13.50 12.47
C LEU A 76 -4.06 12.36 12.94
N ILE A 77 -3.54 11.13 12.96
CA ILE A 77 -4.26 9.95 13.48
C ILE A 77 -4.44 10.07 15.01
N GLY A 78 -3.44 10.62 15.69
CA GLY A 78 -3.47 10.85 17.13
C GLY A 78 -3.64 9.56 17.93
N GLY A 79 -4.14 9.71 19.16
CA GLY A 79 -4.48 8.59 20.04
C GLY A 79 -3.30 7.67 20.36
N GLY A 80 -3.63 6.47 20.85
CA GLY A 80 -2.61 5.47 21.19
C GLY A 80 -1.74 5.02 20.01
N LEU A 81 -2.17 5.23 18.76
CA LEU A 81 -1.32 4.94 17.60
C LEU A 81 -0.24 5.98 17.39
N HIS A 82 -0.56 7.27 17.55
CA HIS A 82 0.46 8.32 17.54
C HIS A 82 1.47 8.11 18.67
N ASP A 83 1.00 7.78 19.87
CA ASP A 83 1.88 7.56 21.01
C ASP A 83 2.82 6.37 20.75
N SER A 84 2.31 5.27 20.20
CA SER A 84 3.09 4.03 20.01
C SER A 84 4.01 4.06 18.80
N TYR A 85 3.58 4.66 17.68
CA TYR A 85 4.29 4.60 16.39
C TYR A 85 4.82 5.95 15.91
N GLY A 86 4.37 7.05 16.51
CA GLY A 86 4.89 8.40 16.32
C GLY A 86 5.90 8.74 17.41
N ASP A 87 5.42 9.29 18.52
CA ASP A 87 6.28 9.93 19.53
C ASP A 87 7.22 8.95 20.27
N HIS A 88 6.77 7.73 20.55
CA HIS A 88 7.59 6.68 21.17
C HIS A 88 8.00 5.57 20.21
N GLY A 89 7.70 5.72 18.91
CA GLY A 89 8.06 4.76 17.89
C GLY A 89 9.56 4.77 17.59
N THR A 90 10.09 3.66 17.08
CA THR A 90 11.41 3.67 16.46
C THR A 90 11.38 4.49 15.17
N ILE A 91 12.55 4.85 14.62
CA ILE A 91 12.64 5.49 13.29
C ILE A 91 11.95 4.65 12.21
N GLU A 92 11.96 3.32 12.36
CA GLU A 92 11.31 2.38 11.45
C GLU A 92 9.79 2.40 11.61
N ASP A 93 9.29 2.49 12.85
CA ASP A 93 7.87 2.62 13.15
C ASP A 93 7.29 3.93 12.62
N VAL A 94 7.99 5.04 12.85
CA VAL A 94 7.60 6.36 12.35
C VAL A 94 7.50 6.34 10.83
N ALA A 95 8.44 5.68 10.14
CA ALA A 95 8.44 5.59 8.69
C ALA A 95 7.31 4.69 8.13
N ASN A 96 6.82 3.72 8.90
CA ASN A 96 5.89 2.69 8.45
C ASN A 96 4.42 3.16 8.44
N THR A 97 4.16 4.23 7.70
CA THR A 97 2.80 4.82 7.58
C THR A 97 2.01 4.31 6.39
N CYS A 98 2.61 3.55 5.47
CA CYS A 98 2.00 3.18 4.19
C CYS A 98 0.64 2.48 4.35
N ALA A 99 0.59 1.41 5.13
CA ALA A 99 -0.66 0.69 5.39
C ALA A 99 -1.63 1.49 6.26
N THR A 100 -1.10 2.36 7.13
CA THR A 100 -1.89 3.23 7.99
C THR A 100 -2.63 4.31 7.17
N ARG A 101 -1.98 4.90 6.16
CA ARG A 101 -2.59 5.87 5.21
C ARG A 101 -3.78 5.24 4.49
N ILE A 102 -3.59 4.01 3.97
CA ILE A 102 -4.69 3.24 3.36
C ILE A 102 -5.77 2.97 4.40
N SER A 103 -5.42 2.50 5.60
CA SER A 103 -6.38 2.21 6.68
C SER A 103 -7.26 3.41 7.03
N ARG A 104 -6.67 4.62 7.11
CA ARG A 104 -7.45 5.86 7.29
C ARG A 104 -8.39 6.09 6.11
N GLY A 105 -7.87 5.98 4.89
CA GLY A 105 -8.65 6.06 3.66
C GLY A 105 -9.88 5.15 3.73
N LEU A 106 -9.72 3.89 4.13
CA LEU A 106 -10.83 2.94 4.29
C LEU A 106 -11.81 3.33 5.40
N ASN A 107 -11.30 3.68 6.59
CA ASN A 107 -12.12 3.97 7.76
C ASN A 107 -13.06 5.16 7.57
N TYR A 108 -12.60 6.18 6.85
CA TYR A 108 -13.34 7.43 6.64
C TYR A 108 -14.08 7.48 5.29
N SER A 109 -14.05 6.41 4.50
CA SER A 109 -14.73 6.32 3.19
C SER A 109 -15.88 5.32 3.13
N GLY A 110 -16.30 4.80 4.29
CA GLY A 110 -17.42 3.85 4.40
C GLY A 110 -17.03 2.37 4.43
N ALA A 111 -15.74 2.05 4.27
CA ALA A 111 -15.21 0.68 4.34
C ALA A 111 -14.42 0.43 5.64
N LYS A 112 -15.05 0.72 6.80
CA LYS A 112 -14.40 0.61 8.12
C LYS A 112 -13.77 -0.75 8.35
N ILE A 113 -12.54 -0.77 8.84
CA ILE A 113 -11.84 -1.99 9.23
C ILE A 113 -12.50 -2.55 10.50
N PRO A 114 -13.09 -3.76 10.46
CA PRO A 114 -13.77 -4.32 11.63
C PRO A 114 -12.79 -4.68 12.75
N LYS A 115 -13.27 -4.66 14.00
CA LYS A 115 -12.57 -5.25 15.15
C LYS A 115 -12.23 -6.72 14.87
N GLY A 116 -11.03 -7.14 15.26
CA GLY A 116 -10.56 -8.52 15.07
C GLY A 116 -10.06 -8.82 13.65
N SER A 117 -10.06 -7.82 12.75
CA SER A 117 -9.43 -7.95 11.44
C SER A 117 -7.93 -8.21 11.57
N ILE A 118 -7.38 -8.89 10.56
CA ILE A 118 -5.98 -9.29 10.54
C ILE A 118 -5.06 -8.07 10.64
N GLY A 119 -4.31 -7.97 11.73
CA GLY A 119 -3.36 -6.88 11.93
C GLY A 119 -3.96 -5.54 12.31
N ALA A 120 -5.24 -5.51 12.65
CA ALA A 120 -5.95 -4.32 13.04
C ALA A 120 -5.65 -3.94 14.49
N ASN A 121 -5.27 -2.69 14.71
CA ASN A 121 -4.94 -2.12 16.02
C ASN A 121 -5.95 -1.01 16.30
N ARG A 122 -6.57 -1.03 17.48
CA ARG A 122 -7.51 0.03 17.87
C ARG A 122 -6.74 1.31 18.15
N ASN A 123 -7.20 2.43 17.62
CA ASN A 123 -6.68 3.76 17.96
C ASN A 123 -7.27 4.27 19.29
N TYR A 124 -6.98 3.52 20.34
CA TYR A 124 -7.26 3.81 21.74
C TYR A 124 -6.53 2.75 22.58
N ASP A 125 -5.65 3.19 23.46
CA ASP A 125 -4.80 2.32 24.30
C ASP A 125 -5.28 2.22 25.76
N GLY A 126 -6.43 2.85 26.08
CA GLY A 126 -6.93 2.95 27.45
C GLY A 126 -6.53 4.23 28.19
N LYS A 127 -5.58 5.00 27.66
CA LYS A 127 -5.04 6.22 28.28
C LYS A 127 -5.20 7.46 27.39
N THR A 128 -4.88 7.33 26.11
CA THR A 128 -4.92 8.42 25.15
C THR A 128 -6.14 8.26 24.24
N PRO A 129 -7.14 9.16 24.33
CA PRO A 129 -8.30 9.14 23.44
C PRO A 129 -7.87 9.26 21.97
N GLY A 130 -8.34 8.33 21.15
CA GLY A 130 -8.27 8.41 19.69
C GLY A 130 -9.66 8.27 19.08
N ASP A 131 -9.72 8.10 17.76
CA ASP A 131 -10.99 7.97 17.01
C ASP A 131 -11.71 6.63 17.23
N ASN A 132 -11.15 5.74 18.06
CA ASN A 132 -11.67 4.39 18.34
C ASN A 132 -11.80 3.47 17.11
N LEU A 133 -11.26 3.87 15.96
CA LEU A 133 -11.24 3.07 14.74
C LEU A 133 -10.06 2.08 14.77
N TYR A 134 -10.07 1.12 13.86
CA TYR A 134 -9.04 0.10 13.76
C TYR A 134 -8.15 0.35 12.54
N TYR A 135 -6.84 0.26 12.73
CA TYR A 135 -5.84 0.52 11.69
C TYR A 135 -4.93 -0.68 11.49
N ILE A 136 -4.67 -1.02 10.23
CA ILE A 136 -3.66 -2.00 9.87
C ILE A 136 -2.38 -1.26 9.51
N ILE A 137 -1.34 -1.49 10.30
CA ILE A 137 -0.10 -0.69 10.25
C ILE A 137 0.97 -1.36 9.36
N GLN A 138 0.80 -2.64 9.02
CA GLN A 138 1.75 -3.41 8.22
C GLN A 138 1.21 -3.76 6.84
N ALA A 139 1.93 -3.41 5.78
CA ALA A 139 1.55 -3.67 4.38
C ALA A 139 1.18 -5.14 4.12
N ARG A 140 2.02 -6.09 4.54
CA ARG A 140 1.72 -7.53 4.45
C ARG A 140 0.39 -7.92 5.10
N LYS A 141 0.07 -7.35 6.27
CA LYS A 141 -1.20 -7.65 6.97
C LYS A 141 -2.38 -7.01 6.24
N LEU A 142 -2.20 -5.79 5.73
CA LEU A 142 -3.20 -5.09 4.93
C LEU A 142 -3.52 -5.87 3.65
N ARG A 143 -2.51 -6.35 2.92
CA ARG A 143 -2.68 -7.19 1.73
C ARG A 143 -3.55 -8.42 2.01
N ARG A 144 -3.28 -9.13 3.10
CA ARG A 144 -4.10 -10.29 3.51
C ARG A 144 -5.52 -9.89 3.89
N TYR A 145 -5.69 -8.75 4.56
CA TYR A 145 -7.00 -8.21 4.90
C TYR A 145 -7.82 -7.90 3.63
N LEU A 146 -7.25 -7.15 2.68
CA LEU A 146 -7.96 -6.79 1.44
C LEU A 146 -8.36 -8.03 0.64
N ARG A 147 -7.46 -9.02 0.49
CA ARG A 147 -7.81 -10.31 -0.15
C ARG A 147 -9.00 -11.01 0.52
N LYS A 148 -9.09 -10.96 1.85
CA LYS A 148 -10.18 -11.56 2.61
C LYS A 148 -11.47 -10.73 2.51
N ALA A 149 -11.36 -9.41 2.58
CA ALA A 149 -12.51 -8.50 2.63
C ALA A 149 -13.15 -8.27 1.25
N TRP A 150 -12.32 -8.20 0.21
CA TRP A 150 -12.69 -7.76 -1.13
C TRP A 150 -12.54 -8.85 -2.21
N GLY A 151 -11.92 -9.98 -1.87
CA GLY A 151 -11.64 -11.07 -2.80
C GLY A 151 -10.35 -10.87 -3.59
N ALA A 152 -10.25 -11.53 -4.74
CA ALA A 152 -9.07 -11.47 -5.59
C ALA A 152 -8.78 -10.03 -6.05
N PRO A 153 -7.50 -9.62 -6.16
CA PRO A 153 -7.16 -8.36 -6.77
C PRO A 153 -7.56 -8.33 -8.24
N ASN A 154 -7.84 -7.14 -8.76
CA ASN A 154 -8.08 -6.93 -10.18
C ASN A 154 -6.86 -7.38 -10.99
N GLN A 155 -5.65 -7.05 -10.52
CA GLN A 155 -4.40 -7.49 -11.12
C GLN A 155 -3.31 -7.61 -10.06
N THR A 156 -2.29 -8.43 -10.32
CA THR A 156 -1.01 -8.34 -9.60
C THR A 156 0.01 -7.71 -10.53
N LEU A 157 0.51 -6.54 -10.16
CA LEU A 157 1.49 -5.78 -10.93
C LEU A 157 2.89 -6.33 -10.69
N THR A 158 3.66 -6.47 -11.75
CA THR A 158 5.02 -7.04 -11.75
C THR A 158 6.02 -6.19 -12.53
N HIS A 159 5.55 -5.20 -13.31
CA HIS A 159 6.41 -4.28 -14.05
C HIS A 159 5.97 -2.81 -13.88
N PRO A 160 6.90 -1.84 -13.67
CA PRO A 160 6.53 -0.43 -13.48
C PRO A 160 5.71 0.20 -14.61
N LYS A 161 5.87 -0.27 -15.86
CA LYS A 161 5.09 0.20 -17.01
C LYS A 161 3.57 -0.01 -16.82
N GLN A 162 3.19 -1.03 -16.06
CA GLN A 162 1.78 -1.31 -15.76
C GLN A 162 1.14 -0.24 -14.87
N ILE A 163 1.93 0.51 -14.09
CA ILE A 163 1.42 1.66 -13.32
C ILE A 163 0.97 2.76 -14.27
N GLN A 164 1.76 3.07 -15.30
CA GLN A 164 1.36 4.09 -16.26
C GLN A 164 0.10 3.66 -17.02
N MET A 165 0.06 2.42 -17.49
CA MET A 165 -1.12 1.87 -18.14
C MET A 165 -2.37 1.88 -17.23
N LEU A 166 -2.19 1.58 -15.95
CA LEU A 166 -3.26 1.71 -14.97
C LEU A 166 -3.76 3.16 -14.90
N LYS A 167 -2.86 4.14 -14.76
CA LYS A 167 -3.25 5.56 -14.72
C LYS A 167 -4.00 6.00 -15.97
N ASP A 168 -3.55 5.56 -17.13
CA ASP A 168 -4.17 5.88 -18.43
C ASP A 168 -5.56 5.24 -18.60
N THR A 169 -5.88 4.22 -17.79
CA THR A 169 -7.16 3.53 -17.83
C THR A 169 -8.11 3.95 -16.70
N LEU A 170 -7.64 4.57 -15.62
CA LEU A 170 -8.51 5.06 -14.57
C LEU A 170 -9.31 6.28 -15.05
N HIS A 171 -10.57 6.38 -14.64
CA HIS A 171 -11.37 7.60 -14.82
C HIS A 171 -10.82 8.75 -13.95
N GLU A 172 -11.15 10.01 -14.28
CA GLU A 172 -10.56 11.25 -13.73
C GLU A 172 -10.54 11.34 -12.19
N ASN A 173 -11.46 10.67 -11.48
CA ASN A 173 -11.51 10.62 -10.00
C ASN A 173 -11.45 9.18 -9.45
N GLN A 174 -11.03 8.22 -10.27
CA GLN A 174 -10.94 6.83 -9.85
C GLN A 174 -9.59 6.53 -9.23
N TYR A 175 -9.63 5.82 -8.11
CA TYR A 175 -8.43 5.40 -7.39
C TYR A 175 -8.25 3.89 -7.49
N ALA A 176 -6.99 3.48 -7.53
CA ALA A 176 -6.58 2.11 -7.31
C ALA A 176 -5.68 2.03 -6.07
N ILE A 177 -5.86 0.98 -5.27
CA ILE A 177 -4.99 0.66 -4.14
C ILE A 177 -4.04 -0.44 -4.57
N ILE A 178 -2.73 -0.24 -4.33
CA ILE A 178 -1.68 -1.20 -4.66
C ILE A 178 -0.98 -1.61 -3.37
N VAL A 179 -0.94 -2.91 -3.08
CA VAL A 179 -0.37 -3.46 -1.85
C VAL A 179 0.54 -4.65 -2.13
N SER A 180 1.78 -4.55 -1.66
CA SER A 180 2.76 -5.63 -1.65
C SER A 180 3.00 -6.13 -0.22
N ASN A 181 4.04 -6.95 -0.02
CA ASN A 181 4.41 -7.36 1.34
C ASN A 181 5.11 -6.25 2.13
N THR A 182 5.67 -5.24 1.44
CA THR A 182 6.53 -4.21 2.04
C THR A 182 5.99 -2.79 1.89
N HIS A 183 5.05 -2.55 0.97
CA HIS A 183 4.46 -1.23 0.76
C HIS A 183 2.96 -1.30 0.48
N ALA A 184 2.27 -0.20 0.77
CA ALA A 184 0.88 0.02 0.41
C ALA A 184 0.71 1.47 -0.03
N GLY A 185 0.12 1.68 -1.20
CA GLY A 185 -0.06 3.01 -1.76
C GLY A 185 -1.31 3.08 -2.62
N ALA A 186 -1.57 4.27 -3.16
CA ALA A 186 -2.70 4.52 -4.04
C ALA A 186 -2.25 5.26 -5.30
N VAL A 187 -3.02 5.10 -6.37
CA VAL A 187 -2.77 5.71 -7.68
C VAL A 187 -4.10 6.19 -8.27
N SER A 188 -4.06 7.33 -8.95
CA SER A 188 -5.13 7.87 -9.79
C SER A 188 -4.51 8.44 -11.09
N PRO A 189 -5.29 8.95 -12.05
CA PRO A 189 -4.71 9.59 -13.24
C PRO A 189 -3.75 10.74 -12.89
N THR A 190 -4.08 11.50 -11.84
CA THR A 190 -3.37 12.73 -11.44
C THR A 190 -2.45 12.54 -10.24
N TYR A 191 -2.54 11.42 -9.54
CA TYR A 191 -1.75 11.12 -8.34
C TYR A 191 -1.05 9.77 -8.43
N GLU A 192 0.18 9.70 -7.94
CA GLU A 192 0.90 8.45 -7.79
C GLU A 192 1.71 8.48 -6.49
N ASP A 193 1.56 7.45 -5.68
CA ASP A 193 2.46 7.21 -4.55
C ASP A 193 3.90 6.94 -5.06
N ASN A 194 4.86 7.75 -4.60
CA ASN A 194 6.24 7.73 -5.10
C ASN A 194 6.96 6.38 -4.92
N TYR A 195 6.44 5.48 -4.08
CA TYR A 195 7.04 4.19 -3.78
C TYR A 195 6.37 3.03 -4.52
N VAL A 196 5.16 3.19 -5.08
CA VAL A 196 4.45 2.08 -5.73
C VAL A 196 5.20 1.49 -6.92
N ARG A 197 5.97 2.30 -7.67
CA ARG A 197 6.82 1.80 -8.78
C ARG A 197 7.89 0.80 -8.34
N TYR A 198 8.36 0.90 -7.10
CA TYR A 198 9.41 0.03 -6.55
C TYR A 198 8.84 -1.18 -5.81
N TYR A 199 7.59 -1.09 -5.36
CA TYR A 199 6.94 -2.10 -4.52
C TYR A 199 5.60 -2.54 -5.11
N LEU A 200 5.67 -3.05 -6.34
CA LEU A 200 4.52 -3.58 -7.06
C LEU A 200 3.87 -4.74 -6.31
N GLY A 201 2.58 -4.97 -6.56
CA GLY A 201 1.83 -5.99 -5.84
C GLY A 201 0.40 -6.10 -6.31
N ASP A 202 -0.46 -6.53 -5.39
CA ASP A 202 -1.87 -6.69 -5.65
C ASP A 202 -2.54 -5.32 -5.81
N MET A 203 -3.35 -5.18 -6.84
CA MET A 203 -4.06 -3.96 -7.18
C MET A 203 -5.57 -4.19 -7.12
N TRP A 204 -6.27 -3.28 -6.44
CA TRP A 204 -7.73 -3.19 -6.46
C TRP A 204 -8.16 -1.83 -7.00
N ILE A 205 -9.03 -1.81 -8.00
CA ILE A 205 -9.66 -0.60 -8.52
C ILE A 205 -10.90 -0.32 -7.66
N LEU A 206 -10.98 0.91 -7.15
CA LEU A 206 -12.12 1.35 -6.35
C LEU A 206 -13.29 1.73 -7.28
N PRO A 207 -14.55 1.50 -6.85
CA PRO A 207 -15.73 2.03 -7.52
C PRO A 207 -15.64 3.55 -7.72
N LEU A 208 -16.29 4.06 -8.78
CA LEU A 208 -16.56 5.49 -8.92
C LEU A 208 -17.58 5.95 -7.88
#